data_AF-A0A350F2Y1-F1
#
_entry.id   AF-A0A350F2Y1-F1
#
_cell.length_a   1.000
_cell.length_b   1.000
_cell.length_c   1.000
_cell.angle_alpha   90.00
_cell.angle_beta   90.00
_cell.angle_gamma   90.00
#
_symmetry.space_group_name_H-M   'P 1'
#
loop_
_entity.id
_entity.type
_entity.pdbx_description
1 polymer ?
#
loop_
_entity_poly.entity_id
_entity_poly.type
_entity_poly.pdbx_seq_one_letter_code
_entity_poly.pdbx_strand_id
1 'polypeptide(L)'
;MNPHSEIERHRERHRQLIAQLRCSPIIELEGVVGASKPGGSRSGGEDGWTLLFTLEAWRCERAGSLKPTRLTVRMPELEESHLDKLRLRLPVTSAVRLKVHLAFDSIYGSPQALLIEILDPPELDHELSTVIRELTTPKQYSDPVLGCLVLDRSVDWYEGKALWNGEEIKVQLDVSGRDCPQDAAAHAHRLWQGQAGWHERALKAAVAELLSVKNG
;
A
#
# COMPACT_ATOMS: atom_id res chain seq x y z
N MET A 1 -8.81 17.53 19.36
CA MET A 1 -8.06 17.88 18.13
C MET A 1 -9.08 17.94 16.99
N ASN A 2 -9.18 19.04 16.23
CA ASN A 2 -10.29 19.26 15.30
C ASN A 2 -10.00 18.55 13.95
N PRO A 3 -10.82 17.57 13.51
CA PRO A 3 -10.58 16.81 12.28
C PRO A 3 -10.52 17.69 11.02
N HIS A 4 -11.19 18.85 11.01
CA HIS A 4 -11.08 19.82 9.92
C HIS A 4 -9.65 20.36 9.75
N SER A 5 -8.88 20.50 10.83
CA SER A 5 -7.51 21.01 10.78
C SER A 5 -6.49 20.02 10.20
N GLU A 6 -6.80 18.72 10.20
CA GLU A 6 -5.94 17.68 9.65
C GLU A 6 -6.14 17.52 8.15
N ILE A 7 -7.40 17.58 7.71
CA ILE A 7 -7.76 17.55 6.28
C ILE A 7 -7.11 18.73 5.54
N GLU A 8 -7.19 19.95 6.09
CA GLU A 8 -6.57 21.12 5.46
C GLU A 8 -5.05 21.04 5.42
N ARG A 9 -4.40 20.56 6.49
CA ARG A 9 -2.94 20.34 6.50
C ARG A 9 -2.51 19.29 5.47
N HIS A 10 -3.29 18.23 5.32
CA HIS A 10 -3.03 17.21 4.30
C HIS A 10 -3.14 17.79 2.88
N ARG A 11 -4.20 18.58 2.60
CA ARG A 11 -4.39 19.25 1.30
C ARG A 11 -3.27 20.22 0.97
N GLU A 12 -2.85 21.03 1.93
CA GLU A 12 -1.78 22.00 1.70
C GLU A 12 -0.45 21.30 1.42
N ARG A 13 -0.12 20.24 2.18
CA ARG A 13 1.06 19.41 1.87
C ARG A 13 0.95 18.78 0.48
N HIS A 14 -0.21 18.24 0.12
CA HIS A 14 -0.40 17.67 -1.23
C HIS A 14 -0.14 18.72 -2.32
N ARG A 15 -0.69 19.92 -2.17
CA ARG A 15 -0.48 21.03 -3.11
C ARG A 15 0.99 21.45 -3.22
N GLN A 16 1.68 21.57 -2.08
CA GLN A 16 3.10 21.90 -2.03
C GLN A 16 3.97 20.83 -2.71
N LEU A 17 3.65 19.55 -2.50
CA LEU A 17 4.33 18.46 -3.18
C LEU A 17 4.15 18.56 -4.70
N ILE A 18 2.90 18.73 -5.17
CA ILE A 18 2.64 18.82 -6.61
C ILE A 18 3.38 20.01 -7.22
N ALA A 19 3.42 21.16 -6.54
CA ALA A 19 4.19 22.31 -6.96
C ALA A 19 5.70 22.01 -7.02
N GLN A 20 6.26 21.35 -5.99
CA GLN A 20 7.67 20.92 -5.98
C GLN A 20 7.99 19.98 -7.16
N LEU A 21 7.13 18.99 -7.39
CA LEU A 21 7.32 18.01 -8.47
C LEU A 21 7.24 18.68 -9.84
N ARG A 22 6.30 19.60 -10.09
CA ARG A 22 6.22 20.34 -11.37
C ARG A 22 7.50 21.12 -11.68
N CYS A 23 8.24 21.56 -10.66
CA CYS A 23 9.53 22.24 -10.81
C CYS A 23 10.74 21.30 -10.84
N SER A 24 10.54 20.00 -10.60
CA SER A 24 11.61 18.99 -10.59
C SER A 24 11.98 18.57 -12.03
N PRO A 25 13.20 18.05 -12.27
CA PRO A 25 13.61 17.64 -13.61
C PRO A 25 12.73 16.53 -14.15
N ILE A 26 12.47 16.60 -15.46
CA ILE A 26 11.82 15.52 -16.20
C ILE A 26 12.87 14.46 -16.49
N ILE A 27 12.57 13.23 -16.12
CA ILE A 27 13.39 12.07 -16.43
C ILE A 27 12.53 10.95 -16.98
N GLU A 28 13.16 10.05 -17.72
CA GLU A 28 12.62 8.73 -17.97
C GLU A 28 13.14 7.79 -16.89
N LEU A 29 12.34 6.82 -16.50
CA LEU A 29 12.74 5.78 -15.58
C LEU A 29 12.10 4.45 -15.93
N GLU A 30 12.73 3.38 -15.48
CA GLU A 30 12.19 2.03 -15.53
C GLU A 30 12.02 1.53 -14.10
N GLY A 31 10.98 0.74 -13.84
CA GLY A 31 10.80 0.14 -12.53
C GLY A 31 9.71 -0.91 -12.50
N VAL A 32 9.54 -1.52 -11.33
CA VAL A 32 8.55 -2.58 -11.11
C VAL A 32 7.40 -2.04 -10.27
N VAL A 33 6.19 -2.07 -10.82
CA VAL A 33 4.95 -1.68 -10.12
C VAL A 33 4.76 -2.58 -8.90
N GLY A 34 4.41 -1.97 -7.77
CA GLY A 34 4.11 -2.70 -6.54
C GLY A 34 2.95 -3.69 -6.65
N ALA A 35 2.80 -4.49 -5.61
CA ALA A 35 1.73 -5.49 -5.53
C ALA A 35 0.35 -4.86 -5.23
N SER A 36 0.33 -3.64 -4.66
CA SER A 36 -0.89 -2.86 -4.52
C SER A 36 -1.37 -2.37 -5.88
N LYS A 37 -2.65 -2.59 -6.18
CA LYS A 37 -3.26 -2.08 -7.40
C LYS A 37 -3.13 -0.55 -7.47
N PRO A 38 -2.81 0.03 -8.64
CA PRO A 38 -2.84 1.48 -8.82
C PRO A 38 -4.19 2.06 -8.38
N GLY A 39 -4.12 2.85 -7.32
CA GLY A 39 -5.26 3.45 -6.66
C GLY A 39 -5.75 4.68 -7.39
N GLY A 40 -7.00 5.04 -7.11
CA GLY A 40 -7.58 6.32 -7.50
C GLY A 40 -8.15 6.95 -6.26
N SER A 41 -7.68 8.13 -5.90
CA SER A 41 -8.29 8.91 -4.82
C SER A 41 -8.94 10.15 -5.40
N ARG A 42 -10.07 10.53 -4.81
CA ARG A 42 -10.67 11.84 -4.98
C ARG A 42 -10.77 12.45 -3.60
N SER A 43 -9.86 13.35 -3.27
CA SER A 43 -9.95 14.08 -2.01
C SER A 43 -11.17 14.99 -2.08
N GLY A 44 -12.03 15.01 -1.06
CA GLY A 44 -13.22 15.87 -1.08
C GLY A 44 -12.80 17.31 -1.39
N GLY A 45 -13.36 17.92 -2.44
CA GLY A 45 -13.00 19.27 -2.90
C GLY A 45 -12.04 19.35 -4.10
N GLU A 46 -11.49 18.23 -4.59
CA GLU A 46 -10.80 18.17 -5.89
C GLU A 46 -11.78 17.72 -6.99
N ASP A 47 -11.79 18.41 -8.13
CA ASP A 47 -12.69 18.10 -9.25
C ASP A 47 -12.25 16.85 -10.04
N GLY A 48 -11.00 16.43 -9.91
CA GLY A 48 -10.40 15.32 -10.64
C GLY A 48 -9.92 14.17 -9.75
N TRP A 49 -9.79 12.99 -10.37
CA TRP A 49 -9.16 11.83 -9.77
C TRP A 49 -7.65 11.97 -9.74
N THR A 50 -7.01 11.42 -8.70
CA THR A 50 -5.57 11.25 -8.64
C THR A 50 -5.23 9.77 -8.74
N LEU A 51 -4.50 9.39 -9.79
CA LEU A 51 -3.84 8.09 -9.87
C LEU A 51 -2.69 8.07 -8.86
N LEU A 52 -2.60 6.99 -8.09
CA LEU A 52 -1.53 6.77 -7.12
C LEU A 52 -1.05 5.32 -7.17
N PHE A 53 0.25 5.12 -7.33
CA PHE A 53 0.86 3.78 -7.25
C PHE A 53 2.31 3.88 -6.81
N THR A 54 2.93 2.73 -6.52
CA THR A 54 4.33 2.64 -6.12
C THR A 54 5.12 1.82 -7.12
N LEU A 55 6.41 2.16 -7.26
CA LEU A 55 7.42 1.27 -7.79
C LEU A 55 8.23 0.72 -6.61
N GLU A 56 8.40 -0.59 -6.52
CA GLU A 56 9.18 -1.21 -5.43
C GLU A 56 10.69 -1.18 -5.73
N ALA A 57 11.04 -1.11 -7.01
CA ALA A 57 12.40 -0.90 -7.46
C ALA A 57 12.41 -0.12 -8.79
N TRP A 58 13.39 0.75 -8.99
CA TRP A 58 13.44 1.64 -10.15
C TRP A 58 14.85 2.19 -10.44
N ARG A 59 15.07 2.65 -11.68
CA ARG A 59 16.31 3.29 -12.15
C ARG A 59 16.00 4.37 -13.19
N CYS A 60 16.78 5.45 -13.22
CA CYS A 60 16.60 6.54 -14.19
C CYS A 60 17.16 6.20 -15.57
N GLU A 61 18.15 5.31 -15.64
CA GLU A 61 18.79 4.92 -16.90
C GLU A 61 18.86 3.41 -16.97
N ARG A 62 18.69 2.84 -18.17
CA ARG A 62 18.76 1.39 -18.37
C ARG A 62 20.12 0.80 -17.95
N ALA A 63 21.20 1.54 -18.16
CA ALA A 63 22.54 1.15 -17.75
C ALA A 63 22.84 1.43 -16.26
N GLY A 64 21.92 2.10 -15.55
CA GLY A 64 22.04 2.41 -14.13
C GLY A 64 21.65 1.23 -13.25
N SER A 65 22.07 1.29 -11.98
CA SER A 65 21.69 0.29 -10.98
C SER A 65 20.23 0.44 -10.57
N LEU A 66 19.54 -0.70 -10.43
CA LEU A 66 18.19 -0.72 -9.89
C LEU A 66 18.21 -0.38 -8.39
N LYS A 67 17.52 0.70 -8.02
CA LYS A 67 17.38 1.12 -6.63
C LYS A 67 16.24 0.33 -5.99
N PRO A 68 16.48 -0.47 -4.94
CA PRO A 68 15.44 -1.22 -4.23
C PRO A 68 14.74 -0.31 -3.21
N THR A 69 14.28 0.86 -3.64
CA THR A 69 13.60 1.84 -2.80
C THR A 69 12.23 2.15 -3.37
N ARG A 70 11.23 2.29 -2.49
CA ARG A 70 9.87 2.59 -2.91
C ARG A 70 9.79 4.02 -3.47
N LEU A 71 9.35 4.16 -4.72
CA LEU A 71 9.01 5.44 -5.34
C LEU A 71 7.50 5.56 -5.45
N THR A 72 6.92 6.62 -4.89
CA THR A 72 5.49 6.88 -5.03
C THR A 72 5.24 7.78 -6.24
N VAL A 73 4.43 7.31 -7.18
CA VAL A 73 4.10 7.97 -8.44
C VAL A 73 2.65 8.43 -8.42
N ARG A 74 2.40 9.67 -8.87
CA ARG A 74 1.05 10.25 -8.91
C ARG A 74 0.73 10.87 -10.26
N MET A 75 -0.55 10.91 -10.60
CA MET A 75 -1.08 11.75 -11.68
C MET A 75 -2.41 12.37 -11.23
N PRO A 76 -2.42 13.65 -10.82
CA PRO A 76 -3.64 14.33 -10.40
C PRO A 76 -4.47 14.79 -11.60
N GLU A 77 -5.65 15.36 -11.33
CA GLU A 77 -6.49 16.06 -12.31
C GLU A 77 -6.98 15.16 -13.46
N LEU A 78 -7.24 13.87 -13.18
CA LEU A 78 -7.73 12.90 -14.15
C LEU A 78 -9.26 12.83 -14.17
N GLU A 79 -9.81 12.58 -15.36
CA GLU A 79 -11.15 12.03 -15.50
C GLU A 79 -11.16 10.53 -15.13
N GLU A 80 -12.30 10.04 -14.65
CA GLU A 80 -12.45 8.63 -14.23
C GLU A 80 -12.16 7.65 -15.38
N SER A 81 -12.64 7.95 -16.59
CA SER A 81 -12.40 7.10 -17.76
C SER A 81 -10.92 7.05 -18.17
N HIS A 82 -10.17 8.13 -17.93
CA HIS A 82 -8.73 8.18 -18.18
C HIS A 82 -7.97 7.41 -17.10
N LEU A 83 -8.38 7.54 -15.83
CA LEU A 83 -7.85 6.78 -14.72
C LEU A 83 -7.93 5.26 -14.97
N ASP A 84 -9.08 4.77 -15.45
CA ASP A 84 -9.25 3.35 -15.72
C ASP A 84 -8.36 2.86 -16.87
N LYS A 85 -8.20 3.66 -17.93
CA LYS A 85 -7.25 3.34 -19.01
C LYS A 85 -5.81 3.27 -18.51
N LEU A 86 -5.41 4.18 -17.62
CA LEU A 86 -4.07 4.17 -17.03
C LEU A 86 -3.85 2.96 -16.14
N ARG A 87 -4.86 2.57 -15.33
CA ARG A 87 -4.80 1.35 -14.49
C ARG A 87 -4.57 0.08 -15.32
N LEU A 88 -5.21 -0.04 -16.49
CA LEU A 88 -5.00 -1.17 -17.40
C LEU A 88 -3.57 -1.24 -17.95
N ARG A 89 -2.89 -0.10 -18.07
CA ARG A 89 -1.49 0.00 -18.52
C ARG A 89 -0.46 -0.19 -17.40
N LEU A 90 -0.90 -0.28 -16.14
CA LEU A 90 -0.06 -0.44 -14.96
C LEU A 90 -0.42 -1.73 -14.21
N PRO A 91 -0.19 -2.92 -14.80
CA PRO A 91 -0.43 -4.17 -14.09
C PRO A 91 0.46 -4.25 -12.84
N VAL A 92 -0.08 -4.80 -11.75
CA VAL A 92 0.69 -5.04 -10.53
C VAL A 92 1.87 -5.98 -10.81
N THR A 93 2.96 -5.82 -10.07
CA THR A 93 4.16 -6.69 -10.20
C THR A 93 4.69 -6.79 -11.63
N SER A 94 4.62 -5.70 -12.39
CA SER A 94 5.08 -5.65 -13.79
C SER A 94 6.14 -4.58 -13.99
N ALA A 95 7.01 -4.78 -14.99
CA ALA A 95 7.98 -3.77 -15.39
C ALA A 95 7.31 -2.69 -16.24
N VAL A 96 7.58 -1.42 -15.92
CA VAL A 96 7.04 -0.26 -16.61
C VAL A 96 8.15 0.74 -16.90
N ARG A 97 7.96 1.52 -17.97
CA ARG A 97 8.81 2.66 -18.32
C ARG A 97 7.95 3.91 -18.30
N LEU A 98 8.40 4.92 -17.58
CA LEU A 98 7.63 6.12 -17.28
C LEU A 98 8.47 7.36 -17.59
N LYS A 99 7.80 8.41 -18.06
CA LYS A 99 8.32 9.77 -18.07
C LYS A 99 7.70 10.52 -16.91
N VAL A 100 8.51 11.08 -16.03
CA VAL A 100 8.06 11.67 -14.77
C VAL A 100 8.83 12.95 -14.45
N HIS A 101 8.23 13.84 -13.66
CA HIS A 101 9.03 14.72 -12.80
C HIS A 101 9.42 13.96 -11.54
N LEU A 102 10.71 13.89 -11.21
CA LEU A 102 11.20 13.15 -10.04
C LEU A 102 11.82 14.08 -9.00
N ALA A 103 11.36 13.96 -7.75
CA ALA A 103 12.05 14.49 -6.57
C ALA A 103 12.54 13.33 -5.69
N PHE A 104 13.85 13.22 -5.52
CA PHE A 104 14.46 12.26 -4.57
C PHE A 104 14.16 12.66 -3.13
N ASP A 105 14.31 13.95 -2.81
CA ASP A 105 13.98 14.55 -1.53
C ASP A 105 12.69 15.37 -1.66
N SER A 106 11.59 14.81 -1.15
CA SER A 106 10.30 15.50 -1.10
C SER A 106 9.97 15.97 0.30
N ILE A 107 8.96 16.83 0.40
CA ILE A 107 8.38 17.23 1.70
C ILE A 107 7.83 16.03 2.53
N TYR A 108 7.67 14.85 1.91
CA TYR A 108 7.27 13.61 2.57
C TYR A 108 8.47 12.74 3.01
N GLY A 109 9.71 13.23 2.87
CA GLY A 109 10.92 12.51 3.32
C GLY A 109 11.20 11.21 2.56
N SER A 110 10.60 11.05 1.38
CA SER A 110 10.72 9.88 0.52
C SER A 110 10.70 10.28 -0.95
N PRO A 111 11.21 9.45 -1.88
CA PRO A 111 11.14 9.74 -3.31
C PRO A 111 9.70 9.83 -3.80
N GLN A 112 9.40 10.88 -4.57
CA GLN A 112 8.09 11.14 -5.14
C GLN A 112 8.22 11.50 -6.62
N ALA A 113 7.24 11.08 -7.42
CA ALA A 113 7.20 11.39 -8.84
C ALA A 113 5.81 11.85 -9.30
N LEU A 114 5.80 12.79 -10.25
CA LEU A 114 4.61 13.18 -11.00
C LEU A 114 4.68 12.57 -12.40
N LEU A 115 3.72 11.70 -12.71
CA LEU A 115 3.64 11.03 -14.00
C LEU A 115 3.27 12.01 -15.10
N ILE A 116 4.05 11.99 -16.17
CA ILE A 116 3.78 12.72 -17.42
C ILE A 116 3.20 11.74 -18.44
N GLU A 117 3.87 10.59 -18.61
CA GLU A 117 3.51 9.62 -19.64
C GLU A 117 3.97 8.21 -19.25
N ILE A 118 3.14 7.21 -19.58
CA ILE A 118 3.54 5.80 -19.57
C ILE A 118 4.05 5.47 -20.97
N LEU A 119 5.32 5.07 -21.05
CA LEU A 119 5.99 4.72 -22.30
C LEU A 119 5.77 3.23 -22.63
N ASP A 120 6.32 2.78 -23.75
CA ASP A 120 6.33 1.35 -24.06
C ASP A 120 7.08 0.57 -22.98
N PRO A 121 6.59 -0.63 -22.61
CA PRO A 121 7.22 -1.44 -21.58
C PRO A 121 8.72 -1.66 -21.86
N PRO A 122 9.56 -1.65 -20.82
CA PRO A 122 10.97 -1.88 -20.99
C PRO A 122 11.22 -3.33 -21.40
N GLU A 123 12.36 -3.56 -22.05
CA GLU A 123 12.85 -4.92 -22.23
C GLU A 123 13.20 -5.51 -20.86
N LEU A 124 12.68 -6.70 -20.59
CA LEU A 124 12.80 -7.33 -19.28
C LEU A 124 14.19 -7.94 -19.10
N ASP A 125 15.03 -7.29 -18.30
CA ASP A 125 16.35 -7.79 -17.93
C ASP A 125 16.33 -8.66 -16.66
N HIS A 126 17.50 -9.16 -16.27
CA HIS A 126 17.67 -10.03 -15.10
C HIS A 126 17.32 -9.32 -13.77
N GLU A 127 17.64 -8.05 -13.62
CA GLU A 127 17.37 -7.30 -12.38
C GLU A 127 15.87 -7.08 -12.19
N LEU A 128 15.18 -6.58 -13.22
CA LEU A 128 13.72 -6.39 -13.20
C LEU A 128 12.99 -7.73 -13.01
N SER A 129 13.43 -8.79 -13.72
CA SER A 129 12.88 -10.14 -13.56
C SER A 129 13.02 -10.66 -12.13
N THR A 130 14.14 -10.38 -11.49
CA THR A 130 14.41 -10.83 -10.11
C THR A 130 13.45 -10.16 -9.14
N VAL A 131 13.25 -8.84 -9.24
CA VAL A 131 12.31 -8.11 -8.39
C VAL A 131 10.87 -8.61 -8.62
N ILE A 132 10.45 -8.79 -9.88
CA ILE A 132 9.11 -9.34 -10.18
C ILE A 132 8.93 -10.73 -9.57
N ARG A 133 9.94 -11.61 -9.70
CA ARG A 133 9.90 -12.95 -9.09
C ARG A 133 9.80 -12.85 -7.57
N GLU A 134 10.55 -11.98 -6.92
CA GLU A 134 10.50 -11.78 -5.47
C GLU A 134 9.15 -11.25 -4.99
N LEU A 135 8.53 -10.33 -5.74
CA LEU A 135 7.21 -9.78 -5.43
C LEU A 135 6.10 -10.80 -5.63
N THR A 136 6.21 -11.65 -6.65
CA THR A 136 5.21 -12.69 -6.98
C THR A 136 5.35 -13.95 -6.13
N THR A 137 6.53 -14.22 -5.56
CA THR A 137 6.76 -15.40 -4.72
C THR A 137 5.98 -15.30 -3.40
N PRO A 138 5.04 -16.22 -3.10
CA PRO A 138 4.31 -16.19 -1.83
C PRO A 138 5.25 -16.31 -0.63
N LYS A 139 5.21 -15.35 0.30
CA LYS A 139 5.93 -15.45 1.57
C LYS A 139 5.00 -16.03 2.62
N GLN A 140 5.41 -17.13 3.23
CA GLN A 140 4.67 -17.81 4.28
C GLN A 140 5.31 -17.54 5.64
N TYR A 141 4.49 -17.50 6.67
CA TYR A 141 4.89 -17.41 8.07
C TYR A 141 4.12 -18.47 8.85
N SER A 142 4.85 -19.43 9.42
CA SER A 142 4.26 -20.50 10.22
C SER A 142 4.41 -20.17 11.70
N ASP A 143 3.30 -20.25 12.42
CA ASP A 143 3.22 -20.04 13.86
C ASP A 143 2.48 -21.20 14.53
N PRO A 144 2.91 -21.69 15.71
CA PRO A 144 2.25 -22.81 16.40
C PRO A 144 0.80 -22.55 16.81
N VAL A 145 0.41 -21.29 17.04
CA VAL A 145 -0.93 -20.90 17.50
C VAL A 145 -1.76 -20.34 16.34
N LEU A 146 -1.14 -19.51 15.51
CA LEU A 146 -1.83 -18.80 14.42
C LEU A 146 -1.87 -19.60 13.11
N GLY A 147 -1.18 -20.75 13.06
CA GLY A 147 -1.14 -21.61 11.88
C GLY A 147 -0.21 -21.08 10.79
N CYS A 148 -0.50 -21.43 9.53
CA CYS A 148 0.24 -20.93 8.38
C CYS A 148 -0.44 -19.68 7.83
N LEU A 149 0.29 -18.57 7.80
CA LEU A 149 -0.16 -17.29 7.25
C LEU A 149 0.61 -16.98 5.97
N VAL A 150 -0.05 -16.35 5.00
CA VAL A 150 0.52 -15.95 3.72
C VAL A 150 0.50 -14.43 3.60
N LEU A 151 1.61 -13.83 3.19
CA LEU A 151 1.71 -12.39 2.96
C LEU A 151 0.89 -11.98 1.74
N ASP A 152 -0.11 -11.14 1.96
CA ASP A 152 -0.77 -10.34 0.94
C ASP A 152 -0.02 -9.01 0.80
N ARG A 153 0.86 -8.93 -0.20
CA ARG A 153 1.65 -7.72 -0.49
C ARG A 153 0.82 -6.57 -1.04
N SER A 154 -0.45 -6.77 -1.39
CA SER A 154 -1.30 -5.68 -1.86
C SER A 154 -1.72 -4.74 -0.72
N VAL A 155 -1.72 -5.25 0.51
CA VAL A 155 -2.17 -4.58 1.74
C VAL A 155 -1.17 -4.75 2.90
N ASP A 156 0.02 -5.30 2.64
CA ASP A 156 1.11 -5.50 3.60
C ASP A 156 0.68 -6.18 4.92
N TRP A 157 -0.16 -7.24 4.84
CA TRP A 157 -0.48 -8.11 5.99
C TRP A 157 -0.26 -9.59 5.71
N TYR A 158 -0.03 -10.38 6.76
CA TYR A 158 -0.10 -11.83 6.68
C TYR A 158 -1.52 -12.29 7.00
N GLU A 159 -2.10 -13.14 6.16
CA GLU A 159 -3.45 -13.67 6.33
C GLU A 159 -3.45 -15.19 6.42
N GLY A 160 -4.28 -15.75 7.29
CA GLY A 160 -4.54 -17.17 7.35
C GLY A 160 -5.70 -17.48 8.27
N LYS A 161 -5.74 -18.73 8.75
CA LYS A 161 -6.80 -19.22 9.63
C LYS A 161 -6.20 -19.84 10.89
N ALA A 162 -6.84 -19.57 12.02
CA ALA A 162 -6.45 -20.11 13.31
C ALA A 162 -7.69 -20.46 14.14
N LEU A 163 -7.49 -21.27 15.18
CA LEU A 163 -8.56 -21.59 16.12
C LEU A 163 -8.62 -20.53 17.23
N TRP A 164 -9.82 -20.00 17.46
CA TRP A 164 -10.16 -19.12 18.57
C TRP A 164 -11.31 -19.75 19.37
N ASN A 165 -11.04 -20.15 20.62
CA ASN A 165 -11.99 -20.91 21.45
C ASN A 165 -12.60 -22.15 20.74
N GLY A 166 -11.83 -22.81 19.87
CA GLY A 166 -12.27 -23.99 19.11
C GLY A 166 -12.99 -23.69 17.80
N GLU A 167 -13.25 -22.41 17.48
CA GLU A 167 -13.81 -22.00 16.20
C GLU A 167 -12.72 -21.51 15.24
N GLU A 168 -12.80 -21.88 13.97
CA GLU A 168 -11.89 -21.38 12.94
C GLU A 168 -12.22 -19.93 12.61
N ILE A 169 -11.25 -19.03 12.82
CA ILE A 169 -11.35 -17.62 12.48
C ILE A 169 -10.28 -17.21 11.47
N LYS A 170 -10.59 -16.16 10.71
CA LYS A 170 -9.61 -15.48 9.86
C LYS A 170 -8.71 -14.62 10.74
N VAL A 171 -7.41 -14.75 10.56
CA VAL A 171 -6.39 -13.95 11.27
C VAL A 171 -5.62 -13.12 10.26
N GLN A 172 -5.40 -11.86 10.60
CA GLN A 172 -4.63 -10.92 9.81
C GLN A 172 -3.60 -10.25 10.71
N LEU A 173 -2.33 -10.35 10.34
CA LEU A 173 -1.21 -9.69 11.02
C LEU A 173 -0.73 -8.54 10.14
N ASP A 174 -1.09 -7.32 10.52
CA ASP A 174 -0.61 -6.11 9.88
C ASP A 174 0.90 -5.93 10.15
N VAL A 175 1.69 -5.88 9.07
CA VAL A 175 3.13 -5.64 9.12
C VAL A 175 3.49 -4.29 8.49
N SER A 176 2.50 -3.42 8.26
CA SER A 176 2.70 -2.05 7.78
C SER A 176 3.67 -1.30 8.71
N GLY A 177 4.85 -0.96 8.19
CA GLY A 177 5.89 -0.26 8.95
C GLY A 177 6.64 -1.11 9.98
N ARG A 178 6.52 -2.45 9.91
CA ARG A 178 7.31 -3.39 10.71
C ARG A 178 8.03 -4.37 9.79
N ASP A 179 9.34 -4.54 9.99
CA ASP A 179 10.14 -5.44 9.15
C ASP A 179 9.89 -6.93 9.44
N CYS A 180 9.21 -7.26 10.54
CA CYS A 180 9.18 -8.60 11.11
C CYS A 180 7.75 -9.05 11.53
N PRO A 181 7.15 -10.08 10.90
CA PRO A 181 5.82 -10.60 11.29
C PRO A 181 5.75 -11.12 12.73
N GLN A 182 6.89 -11.47 13.32
CA GLN A 182 7.05 -11.94 14.70
C GLN A 182 6.55 -10.91 15.73
N ASP A 183 6.74 -9.61 15.47
CA ASP A 183 6.28 -8.57 16.40
C ASP A 183 4.75 -8.49 16.40
N ALA A 184 4.13 -8.54 15.23
CA ALA A 184 2.68 -8.60 15.09
C ALA A 184 2.11 -9.89 15.70
N ALA A 185 2.78 -11.03 15.47
CA ALA A 185 2.43 -12.30 16.08
C ALA A 185 2.51 -12.25 17.62
N ALA A 186 3.52 -11.60 18.20
CA ALA A 186 3.64 -11.45 19.66
C ALA A 186 2.47 -10.67 20.28
N HIS A 187 1.90 -9.70 19.56
CA HIS A 187 0.65 -9.04 19.97
C HIS A 187 -0.53 -10.00 19.91
N ALA A 188 -0.66 -10.77 18.82
CA ALA A 188 -1.70 -11.78 18.69
C ALA A 188 -1.61 -12.86 19.76
N HIS A 189 -0.42 -13.38 20.08
CA HIS A 189 -0.21 -14.36 21.15
C HIS A 189 -0.78 -13.91 22.50
N ARG A 190 -0.63 -12.62 22.84
CA ARG A 190 -1.23 -12.07 24.07
C ARG A 190 -2.75 -12.04 24.05
N LEU A 191 -3.36 -11.84 22.87
CA LEU A 191 -4.81 -11.95 22.71
C LEU A 191 -5.26 -13.41 22.88
N TRP A 192 -4.54 -14.35 22.27
CA TRP A 192 -4.83 -15.79 22.39
C TRP A 192 -4.71 -16.33 23.81
N GLN A 193 -3.69 -15.89 24.56
CA GLN A 193 -3.55 -16.25 25.99
C GLN A 193 -4.77 -15.82 26.83
N GLY A 194 -5.44 -14.75 26.42
CA GLY A 194 -6.64 -14.22 27.08
C GLY A 194 -7.96 -14.56 26.36
N GLN A 195 -7.98 -15.51 25.42
CA GLN A 195 -9.08 -15.69 24.47
C GLN A 195 -10.47 -15.83 25.13
N ALA A 196 -10.56 -16.59 26.23
CA ALA A 196 -11.82 -16.79 26.95
C ALA A 196 -12.34 -15.48 27.55
N GLY A 197 -11.46 -14.71 28.19
CA GLY A 197 -11.82 -13.43 28.80
C GLY A 197 -12.13 -12.35 27.77
N TRP A 198 -11.44 -12.33 26.62
CA TRP A 198 -11.78 -11.43 25.51
C TRP A 198 -13.13 -11.76 24.89
N HIS A 199 -13.40 -13.04 24.66
CA HIS A 199 -14.66 -13.50 24.11
C HIS A 199 -15.85 -13.14 25.02
N GLU A 200 -15.72 -13.34 26.34
CA GLU A 200 -16.75 -12.96 27.31
C GLU A 200 -17.02 -11.44 27.29
N ARG A 201 -15.97 -10.62 27.22
CA ARG A 201 -16.11 -9.15 27.13
C ARG A 201 -16.80 -8.72 25.84
N ALA A 202 -16.45 -9.33 24.71
CA ALA A 202 -17.07 -9.04 23.42
C ALA A 202 -18.57 -9.41 23.43
N LEU A 203 -18.92 -10.58 23.96
CA LEU A 203 -20.32 -11.01 24.14
C LEU A 203 -21.10 -10.03 25.01
N LYS A 204 -20.55 -9.64 26.17
CA LYS A 204 -21.19 -8.68 27.08
C LYS A 204 -21.46 -7.34 26.39
N ALA A 205 -20.49 -6.83 25.61
CA ALA A 205 -20.65 -5.59 24.86
C ALA A 205 -21.73 -5.70 23.77
N ALA A 206 -21.71 -6.78 22.97
CA ALA A 206 -22.70 -7.00 21.92
C ALA A 206 -24.14 -7.13 22.48
N VAL A 207 -24.30 -7.83 23.61
CA VAL A 207 -25.60 -7.94 24.29
C VAL A 207 -26.09 -6.58 24.79
N ALA A 208 -25.20 -5.74 25.35
CA ALA A 208 -25.56 -4.41 25.81
C ALA A 208 -26.01 -3.49 24.67
N GLU A 209 -25.34 -3.53 23.51
CA GLU A 209 -25.75 -2.78 22.32
C GLU A 209 -27.10 -3.27 21.77
N LEU A 210 -27.30 -4.58 21.65
CA LEU A 210 -28.57 -5.16 21.17
C LEU A 210 -29.75 -4.81 22.09
N LEU A 211 -29.54 -4.77 23.41
CA LEU A 211 -30.57 -4.38 24.37
C LEU A 211 -30.87 -2.87 24.32
N SER A 212 -29.86 -2.04 24.05
CA SER A 212 -30.03 -0.59 23.84
C SER A 212 -30.87 -0.29 22.59
N VAL A 213 -30.62 -1.01 21.49
CA VAL A 213 -31.38 -0.86 20.23
C VAL A 213 -32.82 -1.37 20.35
N LYS A 214 -33.08 -2.36 21.21
CA LYS A 214 -34.43 -2.96 21.38
C LYS A 214 -35.33 -2.18 22.35
N ASN A 215 -34.73 -1.33 23.19
CA ASN A 215 -35.42 -0.56 24.23
C ASN A 215 -35.42 0.96 23.95
N GLY A 216 -34.98 1.40 22.77
CA GLY A 216 -35.08 2.77 22.27
C GLY A 216 -36.06 2.85 21.10
#